data_AF-A0A258JWL4-F1
#
_entry.id   AF-A0A258JWL4-F1
#
_cell.length_a   1.000
_cell.length_b   1.000
_cell.length_c   1.000
_cell.angle_alpha   90.00
_cell.angle_beta   90.00
_cell.angle_gamma   90.00
#
_symmetry.space_group_name_H-M   'P 1'
#
loop_
_entity.id
_entity.type
_entity.pdbx_description
1 polymer ?
#
loop_
_entity_poly.entity_id
_entity_poly.type
_entity_poly.pdbx_seq_one_letter_code
_entity_poly.pdbx_strand_id
1 'polypeptide(L)'
;RAGTLGNRDFIIAMGTSIPCVLETALSSDQPGFASCVINRDVLSDNGRVVMMEKGTQVVGEYRGGLRRGQARLFVLWNRAKTPKGVIITLASPATDALGRAGMDGYVDTHWWERFGSALLLSIVGDAANYAQGQLQQGDIQVQNSANAGQQAAAIAVEQSINIPPTLEKHQGELVSIFVARDLDFSGVYGLRVTEPRNTIYDRGVLGDFSRRSTLVTK
;
A
#
# COMPACT_ATOMS: atom_id res chain seq x y z
N ARG A 1 9.68 -31.66 -4.58
CA ARG A 1 10.07 -32.35 -3.31
C ARG A 1 9.35 -31.63 -2.18
N ALA A 2 8.80 -32.35 -1.20
CA ALA A 2 8.22 -31.74 -0.01
C ALA A 2 9.29 -31.51 1.06
N GLY A 3 9.09 -30.53 1.95
CA GLY A 3 9.97 -30.21 3.06
C GLY A 3 9.17 -29.63 4.23
N THR A 4 9.82 -29.47 5.39
CA THR A 4 9.21 -28.87 6.57
C THR A 4 9.58 -27.40 6.66
N LEU A 5 8.60 -26.55 6.98
CA LEU A 5 8.89 -25.20 7.48
C LEU A 5 9.63 -25.36 8.83
N GLY A 6 10.66 -24.55 9.07
CA GLY A 6 11.56 -24.67 10.23
C GLY A 6 10.87 -24.48 11.58
N ASN A 7 11.47 -23.71 12.50
CA ASN A 7 10.79 -23.46 13.76
C ASN A 7 9.61 -22.48 13.57
N ARG A 8 8.40 -23.04 13.49
CA ARG A 8 7.14 -22.30 13.26
C ARG A 8 6.78 -21.33 14.40
N ASP A 9 7.44 -21.42 15.56
CA ASP A 9 7.27 -20.46 16.65
C ASP A 9 7.92 -19.10 16.36
N PHE A 10 8.87 -19.03 15.41
CA PHE A 10 9.64 -17.83 15.11
C PHE A 10 9.50 -17.33 13.67
N ILE A 11 8.56 -17.88 12.91
CA ILE A 11 8.39 -17.58 11.49
C ILE A 11 7.04 -16.89 11.28
N ILE A 12 7.02 -15.79 10.53
CA ILE A 12 5.81 -15.34 9.83
C ILE A 12 5.93 -15.89 8.41
N ALA A 13 5.04 -16.81 8.04
CA ALA A 13 5.11 -17.48 6.75
C ALA A 13 4.69 -16.56 5.60
N MET A 14 5.28 -16.81 4.43
CA MET A 14 4.83 -16.25 3.16
C MET A 14 3.33 -16.50 2.96
N GLY A 15 2.62 -15.48 2.48
CA GLY A 15 1.16 -15.50 2.30
C GLY A 15 0.38 -14.94 3.48
N THR A 16 1.04 -14.62 4.60
CA THR A 16 0.39 -13.92 5.71
C THR A 16 0.00 -12.51 5.30
N SER A 17 -1.25 -12.13 5.61
CA SER A 17 -1.78 -10.78 5.38
C SER A 17 -1.72 -9.96 6.67
N ILE A 18 -0.86 -8.93 6.68
CA ILE A 18 -0.65 -8.07 7.85
C ILE A 18 -1.41 -6.76 7.63
N PRO A 19 -2.53 -6.51 8.34
CA PRO A 19 -3.25 -5.27 8.21
C PRO A 19 -2.46 -4.11 8.82
N CYS A 20 -2.55 -2.97 8.17
CA CYS A 20 -1.84 -1.76 8.52
C CYS A 20 -2.74 -0.55 8.26
N VAL A 21 -2.65 0.47 9.10
CA VAL A 21 -3.37 1.73 8.94
C VAL A 21 -2.40 2.77 8.43
N LEU A 22 -2.72 3.42 7.31
CA LEU A 22 -1.85 4.44 6.72
C LEU A 22 -1.65 5.63 7.66
N GLU A 23 -0.41 6.05 7.85
CA GLU A 23 -0.08 7.29 8.57
C GLU A 23 0.00 8.49 7.60
N THR A 24 0.44 8.24 6.37
CA THR A 24 0.62 9.24 5.32
C THR A 24 -0.46 9.12 4.26
N ALA A 25 -1.00 10.24 3.79
CA ALA A 25 -1.75 10.27 2.54
C ALA A 25 -0.80 9.98 1.37
N LEU A 26 -1.33 9.35 0.32
CA LEU A 26 -0.58 9.07 -0.91
C LEU A 26 -1.29 9.71 -2.10
N SER A 27 -0.50 10.30 -2.99
CA SER A 27 -0.95 10.67 -4.33
C SER A 27 -0.03 10.02 -5.35
N SER A 28 -0.60 9.42 -6.40
CA SER A 28 0.17 8.85 -7.52
C SER A 28 0.82 9.91 -8.43
N ASP A 29 0.61 11.20 -8.17
CA ASP A 29 1.22 12.29 -8.96
C ASP A 29 2.73 12.23 -8.94
N GLN A 30 3.28 11.97 -7.75
CA GLN A 30 4.71 11.98 -7.51
C GLN A 30 5.13 10.70 -6.77
N PRO A 31 6.17 9.98 -7.24
CA PRO A 31 6.76 8.89 -6.47
C PRO A 31 7.24 9.38 -5.11
N GLY A 32 7.06 8.55 -4.09
CA GLY A 32 7.39 8.91 -2.72
C GLY A 32 7.44 7.71 -1.77
N PHE A 33 7.49 8.04 -0.49
CA PHE A 33 7.47 7.06 0.59
C PHE A 33 6.08 7.00 1.24
N ALA A 34 5.73 5.82 1.72
CA ALA A 34 4.51 5.55 2.47
C ALA A 34 4.87 5.06 3.87
N SER A 35 4.10 5.47 4.87
CA SER A 35 4.18 4.93 6.23
C SER A 35 2.82 4.40 6.67
N CYS A 36 2.82 3.28 7.37
CA CYS A 36 1.64 2.72 8.00
C CYS A 36 1.99 2.10 9.35
N VAL A 37 1.01 1.99 10.23
CA VAL A 37 1.14 1.37 11.55
C VAL A 37 0.27 0.13 11.66
N ILE A 38 0.86 -0.96 12.14
CA ILE A 38 0.15 -2.21 12.37
C ILE A 38 -0.81 -2.03 13.55
N ASN A 39 -2.09 -2.31 13.33
CA ASN A 39 -3.15 -2.07 14.33
C ASN A 39 -3.44 -3.27 15.24
N ARG A 40 -2.89 -4.45 14.97
CA ARG A 40 -3.06 -5.68 15.76
C ARG A 40 -1.77 -6.49 15.82
N ASP A 41 -1.63 -7.31 16.85
CA ASP A 41 -0.48 -8.20 16.98
C ASP A 41 -0.43 -9.21 15.83
N VAL A 42 0.74 -9.34 15.20
CA VAL A 42 1.03 -10.33 14.16
C VAL A 42 1.70 -11.53 14.81
N LEU A 43 1.06 -12.69 14.66
CA LEU A 43 1.49 -13.93 15.28
C LEU A 43 2.45 -14.70 14.38
N SER A 44 3.16 -15.65 14.98
CA SER A 44 3.92 -16.70 14.30
C SER A 44 3.01 -17.58 13.44
N ASP A 45 3.60 -18.36 12.55
CA ASP A 45 2.90 -19.24 11.60
C ASP A 45 2.03 -20.31 12.30
N ASN A 46 2.39 -20.71 13.53
CA ASN A 46 1.57 -21.58 14.37
C ASN A 46 0.64 -20.83 15.35
N GLY A 47 0.62 -19.50 15.32
CA GLY A 47 -0.26 -18.64 16.11
C GLY A 47 0.08 -18.52 17.60
N ARG A 48 1.25 -19.01 18.05
CA ARG A 48 1.58 -19.10 19.48
C ARG A 48 2.29 -17.87 20.03
N VAL A 49 3.06 -17.19 19.20
CA VAL A 49 3.98 -16.14 19.65
C VAL A 49 3.75 -14.88 18.84
N VAL A 50 3.67 -13.73 19.50
CA VAL A 50 3.61 -12.42 18.82
C VAL A 50 4.99 -12.11 18.26
N MET A 51 5.08 -11.98 16.93
CA MET A 51 6.31 -11.65 16.20
C MET A 51 6.44 -10.14 15.95
N MET A 52 5.32 -9.48 15.63
CA MET A 52 5.27 -8.03 15.47
C MET A 52 4.12 -7.49 16.30
N GLU A 53 4.42 -6.64 17.27
CA GLU A 53 3.40 -6.06 18.13
C GLU A 53 2.57 -5.00 17.38
N LYS A 54 1.34 -4.78 17.84
CA LYS A 54 0.58 -3.58 17.50
C LYS A 54 1.44 -2.32 17.74
N GLY A 55 1.33 -1.33 16.86
CA GLY A 55 2.19 -0.16 16.87
C GLY A 55 3.51 -0.34 16.11
N THR A 56 3.76 -1.51 15.51
CA THR A 56 4.88 -1.68 14.58
C THR A 56 4.71 -0.75 13.38
N GLN A 57 5.69 0.11 13.16
CA GLN A 57 5.71 1.06 12.06
C GLN A 57 6.31 0.41 10.83
N VAL A 58 5.65 0.52 9.69
CA VAL A 58 6.08 -0.03 8.41
C VAL A 58 6.28 1.10 7.42
N VAL A 59 7.43 1.12 6.76
CA VAL A 59 7.78 2.09 5.74
C VAL A 59 7.97 1.40 4.40
N GLY A 60 7.44 2.02 3.36
CA GLY A 60 7.48 1.54 1.99
C GLY A 60 7.69 2.68 1.01
N GLU A 61 7.77 2.31 -0.26
CA GLU A 61 7.89 3.23 -1.36
C GLU A 61 6.83 2.92 -2.41
N TYR A 62 6.40 3.95 -3.12
CA TYR A 62 5.48 3.81 -4.22
C TYR A 62 5.99 4.62 -5.40
N ARG A 63 5.68 4.13 -6.60
CA ARG A 63 6.01 4.83 -7.83
C ARG A 63 4.79 5.64 -8.26
N GLY A 64 5.04 6.85 -8.72
CA GLY A 64 4.01 7.66 -9.35
C GLY A 64 3.59 7.08 -10.69
N GLY A 65 2.56 7.70 -11.27
CA GLY A 65 2.04 7.37 -12.59
C GLY A 65 1.02 6.22 -12.54
N LEU A 66 -0.25 6.59 -12.63
CA LEU A 66 -1.34 5.65 -12.90
C LEU A 66 -1.52 5.51 -14.41
N ARG A 67 -1.61 4.28 -14.92
CA ARG A 67 -1.95 4.07 -16.35
C ARG A 67 -3.45 4.24 -16.56
N ARG A 68 -3.86 4.58 -17.80
CA ARG A 68 -5.29 4.59 -18.16
C ARG A 68 -5.90 3.22 -17.93
N GLY A 69 -7.07 3.18 -17.28
CA GLY A 69 -7.77 1.94 -16.90
C GLY A 69 -7.24 1.28 -15.63
N GLN A 70 -6.16 1.81 -15.02
CA GLN A 70 -5.69 1.38 -13.72
C GLN A 70 -6.40 2.21 -12.63
N ALA A 71 -6.87 1.53 -11.59
CA ALA A 71 -7.54 2.16 -10.43
C ALA A 71 -6.93 1.69 -9.11
N ARG A 72 -5.64 1.30 -9.15
CA ARG A 72 -4.88 0.83 -7.98
C ARG A 72 -3.43 1.26 -8.04
N LEU A 73 -2.89 1.64 -6.89
CA LEU A 73 -1.51 2.06 -6.73
C LEU A 73 -0.66 0.91 -6.19
N PHE A 74 0.46 0.62 -6.85
CA PHE A 74 1.41 -0.35 -6.36
C PHE A 74 2.35 0.30 -5.34
N VAL A 75 2.45 -0.31 -4.16
CA VAL A 75 3.34 0.10 -3.09
C VAL A 75 4.15 -1.11 -2.64
N LEU A 76 5.44 -0.90 -2.40
CA LEU A 76 6.34 -1.90 -1.88
C LEU A 76 6.71 -1.55 -0.43
N TRP A 77 6.35 -2.42 0.50
CA TRP A 77 6.73 -2.29 1.91
C TRP A 77 8.13 -2.83 2.10
N ASN A 78 9.06 -1.95 2.45
CA ASN A 78 10.49 -2.26 2.49
C ASN A 78 10.91 -2.73 3.88
N ARG A 79 10.51 -2.00 4.92
CA ARG A 79 11.02 -2.20 6.29
C ARG A 79 9.94 -1.99 7.34
N ALA A 80 9.89 -2.86 8.34
CA ALA A 80 9.12 -2.66 9.56
C ALA A 80 10.05 -2.42 10.76
N LYS A 81 9.56 -1.67 11.75
CA LYS A 81 10.24 -1.38 13.01
C LYS A 81 9.24 -1.58 14.16
N THR A 82 9.48 -2.58 15.00
CA THR A 82 8.63 -2.86 16.16
C THR A 82 8.80 -1.78 17.24
N PRO A 83 7.83 -1.63 18.16
CA PRO A 83 7.98 -0.75 19.32
C PRO A 83 9.20 -1.08 20.20
N LYS A 84 9.67 -2.33 20.16
CA LYS A 84 10.87 -2.81 20.87
C LYS A 84 12.18 -2.53 20.14
N GLY A 85 12.14 -1.89 18.96
CA GLY A 85 13.34 -1.54 18.19
C GLY A 85 13.86 -2.67 17.27
N VAL A 86 13.09 -3.75 17.09
CA VAL A 86 13.44 -4.80 16.12
C VAL A 86 13.13 -4.32 14.72
N ILE A 87 14.08 -4.45 13.80
CA ILE A 87 13.95 -4.06 12.41
C ILE A 87 13.77 -5.31 11.55
N ILE A 88 12.78 -5.28 10.67
CA ILE A 88 12.44 -6.40 9.78
C ILE A 88 12.47 -5.92 8.33
N THR A 89 13.14 -6.66 7.47
CA THR A 89 13.11 -6.44 6.02
C THR A 89 11.94 -7.20 5.42
N LEU A 90 10.93 -6.48 4.94
CA LEU A 90 9.71 -7.08 4.39
C LEU A 90 9.84 -7.35 2.89
N ALA A 91 10.24 -6.32 2.14
CA ALA A 91 10.24 -6.28 0.68
C ALA A 91 9.04 -7.06 0.10
N SER A 92 7.86 -6.60 0.50
CA SER A 92 6.56 -7.27 0.32
C SER A 92 5.54 -6.28 -0.28
N PRO A 93 4.70 -6.71 -1.24
CA PRO A 93 3.77 -5.82 -1.92
C PRO A 93 2.60 -5.42 -1.01
N ALA A 94 2.06 -4.24 -1.29
CA ALA A 94 0.79 -3.80 -0.72
C ALA A 94 -0.41 -4.48 -1.40
N THR A 95 -1.43 -4.69 -0.59
CA THR A 95 -2.74 -5.17 -0.97
C THR A 95 -3.79 -4.31 -0.29
N ASP A 96 -5.01 -4.34 -0.79
CA ASP A 96 -6.13 -3.75 -0.07
C ASP A 96 -6.57 -4.62 1.13
N ALA A 97 -7.61 -4.17 1.84
CA ALA A 97 -8.16 -4.89 2.99
C ALA A 97 -8.63 -6.33 2.68
N LEU A 98 -8.91 -6.64 1.41
CA LEU A 98 -9.39 -7.95 0.95
C LEU A 98 -8.29 -8.79 0.29
N GLY A 99 -7.04 -8.30 0.22
CA GLY A 99 -5.91 -9.00 -0.38
C GLY A 99 -5.78 -8.84 -1.90
N ARG A 100 -6.53 -7.93 -2.55
CA ARG A 100 -6.32 -7.59 -3.97
C ARG A 100 -5.00 -6.84 -4.11
N ALA A 101 -4.25 -7.13 -5.17
CA ALA A 101 -2.95 -6.49 -5.40
C ALA A 101 -3.06 -4.98 -5.63
N GLY A 102 -2.19 -4.22 -4.97
CA GLY A 102 -2.20 -2.76 -4.95
C GLY A 102 -3.24 -2.19 -3.99
N MET A 103 -3.09 -0.90 -3.68
CA MET A 103 -4.04 -0.16 -2.85
C MET A 103 -5.10 0.47 -3.75
N ASP A 104 -6.37 0.32 -3.38
CA ASP A 104 -7.47 1.08 -3.95
C ASP A 104 -7.44 2.53 -3.48
N GLY A 105 -8.11 3.45 -4.16
CA GLY A 105 -8.19 4.86 -3.75
C GLY A 105 -9.17 5.63 -4.63
N TYR A 106 -9.30 6.93 -4.35
CA TYR A 106 -10.07 7.84 -5.20
C TYR A 106 -9.27 8.13 -6.47
N VAL A 107 -9.90 7.99 -7.64
CA VAL A 107 -9.23 8.23 -8.92
C VAL A 107 -9.75 9.54 -9.51
N ASP A 108 -8.89 10.55 -9.58
CA ASP A 108 -9.17 11.76 -10.34
C ASP A 108 -8.77 11.55 -11.80
N THR A 109 -9.77 11.58 -12.67
CA THR A 109 -9.57 11.43 -14.11
C THR A 109 -9.15 12.73 -14.80
N HIS A 110 -9.15 13.87 -14.07
CA HIS A 110 -8.89 15.21 -14.57
C HIS A 110 -9.77 15.55 -15.78
N TRP A 111 -11.05 15.15 -15.75
CA TRP A 111 -11.90 15.20 -16.93
C TRP A 111 -12.08 16.62 -17.47
N TRP A 112 -12.23 17.61 -16.59
CA TRP A 112 -12.44 18.99 -17.00
C TRP A 112 -11.17 19.63 -17.57
N GLU A 113 -10.02 19.31 -17.00
CA GLU A 113 -8.70 19.71 -17.49
C GLU A 113 -8.39 19.04 -18.83
N ARG A 114 -8.89 17.81 -19.03
CA ARG A 114 -8.65 17.01 -20.25
C ARG A 114 -9.59 17.35 -21.41
N PHE A 115 -10.84 17.70 -21.13
CA PHE A 115 -11.87 17.81 -22.16
C PHE A 115 -12.68 19.11 -22.09
N GLY A 116 -12.53 19.91 -21.04
CA GLY A 116 -13.27 21.17 -20.88
C GLY A 116 -12.95 22.20 -21.96
N SER A 117 -11.68 22.33 -22.35
CA SER A 117 -11.27 23.22 -23.45
C SER A 117 -11.84 22.78 -24.79
N ALA A 118 -11.83 21.47 -25.06
CA ALA A 118 -12.41 20.87 -26.27
C ALA A 118 -13.89 21.20 -26.42
N LEU A 119 -14.63 21.06 -25.32
CA LEU A 119 -16.08 21.31 -25.27
C LEU A 119 -16.40 22.81 -25.45
N LEU A 120 -15.63 23.69 -24.82
CA LEU A 120 -15.82 25.14 -25.00
C LEU A 120 -15.53 25.55 -26.45
N LEU A 121 -14.47 25.01 -27.04
CA LEU A 121 -14.11 25.28 -28.43
C LEU A 121 -15.14 24.72 -29.41
N SER A 122 -15.74 23.56 -29.16
CA SER A 122 -16.81 23.03 -30.01
C SER A 122 -18.03 23.95 -30.02
N ILE A 123 -18.41 24.49 -28.86
CA ILE A 123 -19.52 25.45 -28.75
C ILE A 123 -19.20 26.75 -29.52
N VAL A 124 -17.98 27.29 -29.40
CA VAL A 124 -17.56 28.49 -30.14
C VAL A 124 -17.53 28.22 -31.65
N GLY A 125 -17.03 27.05 -32.06
CA GLY A 125 -17.03 26.62 -33.45
C GLY A 125 -18.44 26.51 -34.02
N ASP A 126 -19.36 25.87 -33.31
CA ASP A 126 -20.76 25.73 -33.72
C ASP A 126 -21.47 27.09 -33.80
N ALA A 127 -21.21 28.00 -32.85
CA ALA A 127 -21.76 29.36 -32.87
C ALA A 127 -21.23 30.19 -34.05
N ALA A 128 -19.93 30.09 -34.35
CA ALA A 128 -19.32 30.78 -35.50
C ALA A 128 -19.87 30.24 -36.84
N ASN A 129 -20.00 28.91 -36.96
CA ASN A 129 -20.60 28.27 -38.13
C ASN A 129 -22.07 28.68 -38.32
N TYR A 130 -22.84 28.74 -37.24
CA TYR A 130 -24.24 29.19 -37.26
C TYR A 130 -24.36 30.66 -37.69
N ALA A 131 -23.54 31.55 -37.12
CA ALA A 131 -23.50 32.97 -37.48
C ALA A 131 -23.08 33.17 -38.95
N GLN A 132 -22.09 32.39 -39.42
CA GLN A 132 -21.66 32.44 -40.81
C GLN A 132 -22.74 31.94 -41.77
N GLY A 133 -23.53 30.93 -41.38
CA GLY A 133 -24.70 30.49 -42.14
C GLY A 133 -25.80 31.55 -42.28
N GLN A 134 -25.98 32.43 -41.28
CA GLN A 134 -26.85 33.59 -41.39
C GLN A 134 -26.23 34.73 -42.22
N LEU A 135 -24.92 34.94 -42.11
CA LEU A 135 -24.20 35.99 -42.83
C LEU A 135 -23.96 35.70 -44.31
N GLN A 136 -24.10 34.45 -44.78
CA GLN A 136 -24.06 34.10 -46.21
C GLN A 136 -25.20 34.71 -47.06
N GLN A 137 -26.11 35.50 -46.47
CA GLN A 137 -26.93 36.47 -47.22
C GLN A 137 -26.16 37.74 -47.65
N GLY A 138 -24.91 37.93 -47.20
CA GLY A 138 -24.02 39.02 -47.59
C GLY A 138 -22.58 38.53 -47.79
N ASP A 139 -21.99 38.91 -48.92
CA ASP A 139 -20.71 38.45 -49.49
C ASP A 139 -19.47 38.73 -48.61
N ILE A 140 -19.27 38.00 -47.49
CA ILE A 140 -18.05 38.08 -46.67
C ILE A 140 -17.43 36.68 -46.49
N GLN A 141 -16.33 36.43 -47.21
CA GLN A 141 -15.53 35.21 -47.15
C GLN A 141 -14.68 35.14 -45.87
N VAL A 142 -15.23 34.55 -44.80
CA VAL A 142 -14.49 34.18 -43.58
C VAL A 142 -14.11 32.68 -43.62
N GLN A 143 -13.27 32.26 -44.57
CA GLN A 143 -12.89 30.83 -44.70
C GLN A 143 -11.52 30.50 -44.08
N ASN A 144 -10.56 31.44 -44.07
CA ASN A 144 -9.19 31.14 -43.60
C ASN A 144 -9.03 31.09 -42.06
N SER A 145 -9.87 31.80 -41.30
CA SER A 145 -9.77 31.80 -39.83
C SER A 145 -10.34 30.54 -39.17
N ALA A 146 -11.29 29.86 -39.82
CA ALA A 146 -11.97 28.68 -39.26
C ALA A 146 -11.06 27.43 -39.22
N ASN A 147 -10.27 27.22 -40.28
CA ASN A 147 -9.38 26.06 -40.40
C ASN A 147 -8.19 26.12 -39.41
N ALA A 148 -7.63 27.31 -39.16
CA ALA A 148 -6.55 27.49 -38.19
C ALA A 148 -7.03 27.26 -36.74
N GLY A 149 -8.25 27.68 -36.41
CA GLY A 149 -8.88 27.42 -35.11
C GLY A 149 -9.15 25.93 -34.87
N GLN A 150 -9.58 25.19 -35.89
CA GLN A 150 -9.79 23.75 -35.81
C GLN A 150 -8.49 22.96 -35.59
N GLN A 151 -7.39 23.34 -36.27
CA GLN A 151 -6.08 22.72 -36.04
C GLN A 151 -5.51 23.03 -34.66
N ALA A 152 -5.61 24.27 -34.19
CA ALA A 152 -5.17 24.64 -32.83
C ALA A 152 -5.99 23.91 -31.75
N ALA A 153 -7.30 23.73 -31.97
CA ALA A 153 -8.16 22.95 -31.08
C ALA A 153 -7.75 21.47 -31.04
N ALA A 154 -7.48 20.85 -32.18
CA ALA A 154 -7.02 19.46 -32.24
C ALA A 154 -5.71 19.27 -31.45
N ILE A 155 -4.76 20.19 -31.59
CA ILE A 155 -3.48 20.14 -30.85
C ILE A 155 -3.69 20.32 -29.33
N ALA A 156 -4.54 21.25 -28.91
CA ALA A 156 -4.85 21.47 -27.49
C ALA A 156 -5.55 20.26 -26.86
N VAL A 157 -6.43 19.59 -27.62
CA VAL A 157 -7.09 18.34 -27.22
C VAL A 157 -6.08 17.19 -27.12
N GLU A 158 -5.18 17.07 -28.09
CA GLU A 158 -4.11 16.06 -28.04
C GLU A 158 -3.20 16.23 -26.82
N GLN A 159 -2.84 17.46 -26.46
CA GLN A 159 -2.01 17.73 -25.28
C GLN A 159 -2.76 17.46 -23.98
N SER A 160 -4.02 17.86 -23.88
CA SER A 160 -4.85 17.66 -22.68
C SER A 160 -5.23 16.18 -22.47
N ILE A 161 -5.41 15.39 -23.53
CA ILE A 161 -5.59 13.93 -23.42
C ILE A 161 -4.43 13.22 -22.69
N ASN A 162 -3.24 13.83 -22.68
CA ASN A 162 -2.05 13.26 -22.05
C ASN A 162 -1.93 13.52 -20.54
N ILE A 163 -2.84 14.29 -19.93
CA ILE A 163 -2.89 14.44 -18.46
C ILE A 163 -3.22 13.06 -17.86
N PRO A 164 -2.30 12.46 -17.08
CA PRO A 164 -2.53 11.15 -16.50
C PRO A 164 -3.60 11.22 -15.40
N PRO A 165 -4.42 10.17 -15.21
CA PRO A 165 -5.26 10.09 -14.04
C PRO A 165 -4.39 9.93 -12.79
N THR A 166 -4.93 10.37 -11.67
CA THR A 166 -4.22 10.37 -10.39
C THR A 166 -5.04 9.57 -9.39
N LEU A 167 -4.36 8.86 -8.50
CA LEU A 167 -4.98 8.08 -7.44
C LEU A 167 -4.56 8.67 -6.10
N GLU A 168 -5.55 9.06 -5.33
CA GLU A 168 -5.40 9.56 -3.98
C GLU A 168 -5.85 8.51 -2.97
N LYS A 169 -5.05 8.34 -1.92
CA LYS A 169 -5.35 7.49 -0.76
C LYS A 169 -5.19 8.32 0.49
N HIS A 170 -6.23 8.39 1.32
CA HIS A 170 -6.16 9.19 2.53
C HIS A 170 -5.41 8.46 3.65
N GLN A 171 -4.85 9.26 4.55
CA GLN A 171 -4.33 8.78 5.83
C GLN A 171 -5.46 8.16 6.66
N GLY A 172 -5.13 7.20 7.52
CA GLY A 172 -6.08 6.46 8.34
C GLY A 172 -6.82 5.34 7.62
N GLU A 173 -6.66 5.21 6.29
CA GLU A 173 -7.25 4.10 5.55
C GLU A 173 -6.53 2.78 5.84
N LEU A 174 -7.32 1.69 5.86
CA LEU A 174 -6.81 0.36 6.12
C LEU A 174 -6.27 -0.28 4.84
N VAL A 175 -5.03 -0.73 4.90
CA VAL A 175 -4.33 -1.45 3.83
C VAL A 175 -3.77 -2.74 4.42
N SER A 176 -3.30 -3.64 3.56
CA SER A 176 -2.65 -4.86 4.02
C SER A 176 -1.32 -5.11 3.32
N ILE A 177 -0.39 -5.71 4.04
CA ILE A 177 0.91 -6.12 3.56
C ILE A 177 0.82 -7.62 3.30
N PHE A 178 1.02 -8.02 2.04
CA PHE A 178 1.07 -9.44 1.70
C PHE A 178 2.51 -9.92 1.81
N VAL A 179 2.80 -10.72 2.84
CA VAL A 179 4.16 -11.20 3.13
C VAL A 179 4.66 -12.09 1.99
N ALA A 180 5.65 -11.60 1.25
CA ALA A 180 6.16 -12.27 0.04
C ALA A 180 7.28 -13.28 0.30
N ARG A 181 7.77 -13.38 1.54
CA ARG A 181 8.86 -14.26 1.96
C ARG A 181 8.69 -14.63 3.42
N ASP A 182 9.19 -15.79 3.83
CA ASP A 182 9.21 -16.16 5.24
C ASP A 182 10.09 -15.16 6.03
N LEU A 183 9.55 -14.63 7.11
CA LEU A 183 10.26 -13.72 8.02
C LEU A 183 10.66 -14.52 9.26
N ASP A 184 11.97 -14.73 9.44
CA ASP A 184 12.52 -15.50 10.56
C ASP A 184 13.01 -14.56 11.68
N PHE A 185 12.47 -14.77 12.88
CA PHE A 185 12.78 -14.01 14.10
C PHE A 185 13.64 -14.79 15.09
N SER A 186 14.08 -15.99 14.75
CA SER A 186 14.85 -16.87 15.65
C SER A 186 16.17 -16.24 16.13
N GLY A 187 16.76 -15.35 15.34
CA GLY A 187 17.97 -14.60 15.71
C GLY A 187 17.74 -13.43 16.66
N VAL A 188 16.48 -13.06 16.94
CA VAL A 188 16.13 -11.87 17.75
C VAL A 188 15.31 -12.22 18.98
N TYR A 189 14.36 -13.15 18.85
CA TYR A 189 13.50 -13.57 19.96
C TYR A 189 13.92 -14.93 20.51
N GLY A 190 13.76 -15.09 21.83
CA GLY A 190 13.92 -16.35 22.53
C GLY A 190 12.68 -16.63 23.37
N LEU A 191 12.27 -17.90 23.44
CA LEU A 191 11.19 -18.32 24.32
C LEU A 191 11.76 -18.70 25.68
N ARG A 192 11.17 -18.15 26.74
CA ARG A 192 11.48 -18.51 28.12
C ARG A 192 10.24 -19.16 28.74
N VAL A 193 10.41 -20.36 29.27
CA VAL A 193 9.39 -20.99 30.10
C VAL A 193 9.20 -20.12 31.32
N THR A 194 8.03 -19.51 31.43
CA THR A 194 7.61 -18.81 32.65
C THR A 194 6.78 -19.82 33.41
N GLU A 195 7.41 -20.53 34.36
CA GLU A 195 6.65 -21.35 35.30
C GLU A 195 5.66 -20.42 36.02
N PRO A 196 4.35 -20.71 36.00
CA PRO A 196 3.43 -19.96 36.83
C PRO A 196 3.91 -20.14 38.26
N ARG A 197 4.06 -19.03 38.97
CA ARG A 197 4.52 -18.98 40.37
C ARG A 197 3.41 -19.50 41.29
N ASN A 198 2.91 -20.72 41.04
CA ASN A 198 2.15 -21.47 42.02
C ASN A 198 3.17 -22.20 42.89
N THR A 199 3.92 -21.41 43.67
CA THR A 199 4.63 -21.93 44.82
C THR A 199 3.54 -22.40 45.77
N ILE A 200 3.15 -23.67 45.68
CA ILE A 200 2.47 -24.33 46.79
C ILE A 200 3.52 -24.31 47.90
N TYR A 201 3.38 -23.38 48.84
CA TYR A 201 4.03 -23.54 50.13
C TYR A 201 3.38 -24.79 50.72
N ASP A 202 4.01 -25.94 50.52
CA ASP A 202 3.75 -27.12 51.33
C ASP A 202 4.16 -26.73 52.75
N ARG A 203 3.23 -26.09 53.47
CA ARG A 203 3.24 -26.08 54.92
C ARG A 203 2.96 -27.51 55.35
N GLY A 204 4.01 -28.33 55.32
CA GLY A 204 4.03 -29.61 55.98
C GLY A 204 4.55 -30.77 55.18
N VAL A 205 5.74 -30.70 54.57
CA VAL A 205 6.61 -31.88 54.54
C VAL A 205 8.07 -31.44 54.72
N LEU A 206 8.59 -31.64 55.94
CA LEU A 206 10.02 -31.78 56.18
C LEU A 206 10.47 -33.06 55.47
N GLY A 207 10.99 -32.93 54.25
CA GLY A 207 11.59 -34.01 53.49
C GLY A 207 12.74 -33.45 52.68
N ASP A 208 13.95 -33.69 53.15
CA ASP A 208 15.20 -33.33 52.49
C ASP A 208 15.28 -33.97 51.09
N PHE A 209 15.07 -33.15 50.06
CA PHE A 209 15.36 -33.51 48.67
C PHE A 209 16.53 -32.67 48.16
N SER A 210 17.73 -33.00 48.60
CA SER A 210 18.93 -32.62 47.85
C SER A 210 18.93 -33.33 46.48
N ARG A 211 19.20 -32.55 45.42
CA ARG A 211 19.46 -33.08 44.07
C ARG A 211 20.78 -33.87 44.11
N ARG A 212 20.75 -35.19 43.90
CA ARG A 212 21.97 -35.96 43.60
C ARG A 212 22.58 -35.45 42.30
N SER A 213 23.70 -34.75 42.39
CA SER A 213 24.53 -34.39 41.23
C SER A 213 25.30 -35.61 40.77
N THR A 214 24.86 -36.25 39.69
CA THR A 214 25.71 -37.21 38.97
C THR A 214 26.64 -36.41 38.06
N LEU A 215 27.82 -36.06 38.58
CA LEU A 215 28.99 -35.80 37.75
C LEU A 215 29.42 -37.15 37.15
N VAL A 216 29.39 -37.27 35.83
CA VAL A 216 30.11 -38.33 35.11
C VAL A 216 31.13 -37.64 34.22
N THR A 217 32.37 -37.64 34.69
CA THR A 217 33.56 -37.41 33.86
C THR A 217 34.02 -38.75 33.30
N LYS A 218 34.23 -38.80 31.98
CA LYS A 218 35.32 -39.56 31.37
C LYS A 218 35.76 -38.85 30.11
#